data_AF-A0A3D8L230-F1
#
_entry.id   AF-A0A3D8L230-F1
#
_cell.length_a   1.000
_cell.length_b   1.000
_cell.length_c   1.000
_cell.angle_alpha   90.00
_cell.angle_beta   90.00
_cell.angle_gamma   90.00
#
_symmetry.space_group_name_H-M   'P 1'
#
loop_
_entity.id
_entity.type
_entity.pdbx_description
1 polymer ?
#
loop_
_entity_poly.entity_id
_entity_poly.type
_entity_poly.pdbx_seq_one_letter_code
_entity_poly.pdbx_strand_id
1 'polypeptide(L)'
;MFGVNDIPKFFLAFFLVLPVISFLHEAGHVFFAWLMGGKNIKVTIGSGDVIFRIGMLEVRKYYFWYGLCTFDNLRRNHRLANILIFSGGALFNAAAAVAVISLINNNVLEPSMVTYQFTYFSLYYIFFALLPMPYPDGSNSDGKVILDLIRNKTQAIERTYRVQWDEEEKQWYVLDHNKDLVQAFRDKEQALTKAHEVAQLNRPSRLVNIKSGKEVEVQNYPRVPL
;
A
#
# COMPACT_ATOMS: atom_id res chain seq x y z
N MET A 1 -18.17 33.80 2.22
CA MET A 1 -19.05 33.31 1.15
C MET A 1 -18.18 33.01 -0.06
N PHE A 2 -18.36 31.86 -0.69
CA PHE A 2 -17.54 31.44 -1.82
C PHE A 2 -17.89 32.27 -3.06
N GLY A 3 -16.94 33.03 -3.59
CA GLY A 3 -17.15 33.86 -4.79
C GLY A 3 -16.61 33.18 -6.05
N VAL A 4 -17.00 33.68 -7.23
CA VAL A 4 -16.46 33.20 -8.51
C VAL A 4 -14.94 33.38 -8.58
N ASN A 5 -14.40 34.39 -7.90
CA ASN A 5 -12.97 34.65 -7.79
C ASN A 5 -12.21 33.61 -6.93
N ASP A 6 -12.92 32.75 -6.20
CA ASP A 6 -12.32 31.68 -5.40
C ASP A 6 -12.20 30.37 -6.19
N ILE A 7 -12.80 30.29 -7.39
CA ILE A 7 -12.71 29.13 -8.28
C ILE A 7 -11.24 28.82 -8.63
N PRO A 8 -10.39 29.76 -9.09
CA PRO A 8 -8.99 29.46 -9.36
C PRO A 8 -8.22 28.97 -8.11
N LYS A 9 -8.57 29.48 -6.93
CA LYS A 9 -7.96 29.06 -5.65
C LYS A 9 -8.39 27.64 -5.27
N PHE A 10 -9.61 27.24 -5.63
CA PHE A 10 -10.10 25.87 -5.47
C PHE A 10 -9.35 24.91 -6.40
N PHE A 11 -9.14 25.28 -7.67
CA PHE A 11 -8.31 24.50 -8.59
C PHE A 11 -6.89 24.35 -8.05
N LEU A 12 -6.27 25.42 -7.56
CA LEU A 12 -4.95 25.33 -6.94
C LEU A 12 -4.94 24.36 -5.75
N ALA A 13 -5.95 24.39 -4.89
CA ALA A 13 -6.06 23.45 -3.78
C ALA A 13 -6.17 21.99 -4.25
N PHE A 14 -6.97 21.75 -5.30
CA PHE A 14 -7.20 20.40 -5.80
C PHE A 14 -6.00 19.83 -6.55
N PHE A 15 -5.30 20.64 -7.34
CA PHE A 15 -4.20 20.21 -8.21
C PHE A 15 -2.81 20.38 -7.61
N LEU A 16 -2.67 21.10 -6.48
CA LEU A 16 -1.40 21.29 -5.77
C LEU A 16 -1.46 20.75 -4.34
N VAL A 17 -2.42 21.24 -3.53
CA VAL A 17 -2.46 20.94 -2.09
C VAL A 17 -2.80 19.46 -1.84
N LEU A 18 -3.83 18.92 -2.50
CA LEU A 18 -4.21 17.50 -2.35
C LEU A 18 -3.09 16.53 -2.78
N PRO A 19 -2.41 16.70 -3.93
CA PRO A 19 -1.26 15.88 -4.30
C PRO A 19 -0.13 15.91 -3.28
N VAL A 20 0.17 17.08 -2.70
CA VAL A 20 1.20 17.19 -1.65
C VAL A 20 0.80 16.39 -0.40
N ILE A 21 -0.48 16.46 0.00
CA ILE A 21 -1.01 15.70 1.15
C ILE A 21 -1.00 14.19 0.86
N SER A 22 -1.42 13.78 -0.35
CA SER A 22 -1.36 12.38 -0.76
C SER A 22 0.08 11.87 -0.80
N PHE A 23 1.02 12.67 -1.30
CA PHE A 23 2.44 12.33 -1.25
C PHE A 23 2.96 12.17 0.19
N LEU A 24 2.62 13.09 1.09
CA LEU A 24 2.99 13.00 2.51
C LEU A 24 2.41 11.75 3.18
N HIS A 25 1.17 11.40 2.82
CA HIS A 25 0.52 10.18 3.27
C HIS A 25 1.28 8.93 2.83
N GLU A 26 1.56 8.80 1.52
CA GLU A 26 2.32 7.67 1.00
C GLU A 26 3.74 7.61 1.56
N ALA A 27 4.38 8.77 1.76
CA ALA A 27 5.70 8.86 2.40
C ALA A 27 5.69 8.28 3.82
N GLY A 28 4.58 8.44 4.57
CA GLY A 28 4.41 7.81 5.87
C GLY A 28 4.40 6.28 5.78
N HIS A 29 3.67 5.70 4.83
CA HIS A 29 3.70 4.24 4.60
C HIS A 29 5.09 3.77 4.21
N VAL A 30 5.76 4.47 3.29
CA VAL A 30 7.13 4.15 2.85
C VAL A 30 8.10 4.18 4.03
N PHE A 31 8.03 5.22 4.87
CA PHE A 31 8.92 5.38 6.01
C PHE A 31 8.80 4.20 6.98
N PHE A 32 7.57 3.82 7.35
CA PHE A 32 7.37 2.68 8.26
C PHE A 32 7.65 1.35 7.58
N ALA A 33 7.33 1.17 6.29
CA ALA A 33 7.67 -0.04 5.55
C ALA A 33 9.19 -0.24 5.50
N TRP A 34 9.95 0.83 5.20
CA TRP A 34 11.40 0.84 5.22
C TRP A 34 11.96 0.56 6.62
N LEU A 35 11.43 1.20 7.66
CA LEU A 35 11.83 1.00 9.06
C LEU A 35 11.64 -0.46 9.52
N MET A 36 10.61 -1.13 9.00
CA MET A 36 10.33 -2.54 9.25
C MET A 36 11.10 -3.51 8.33
N GLY A 37 11.96 -2.96 7.46
CA GLY A 37 12.84 -3.70 6.56
C GLY A 37 12.15 -4.23 5.30
N GLY A 38 11.11 -3.54 4.81
CA GLY A 38 10.49 -3.78 3.52
C GLY A 38 11.47 -3.63 2.37
N LYS A 39 11.34 -4.49 1.36
CA LYS A 39 12.10 -4.46 0.10
C LYS A 39 11.19 -4.04 -1.05
N ASN A 40 11.78 -3.58 -2.15
CA ASN A 40 11.06 -3.20 -3.38
C ASN A 40 9.86 -2.26 -3.12
N ILE A 41 10.02 -1.30 -2.21
CA ILE A 41 8.97 -0.33 -1.91
C ILE A 41 8.71 0.48 -3.19
N LYS A 42 7.45 0.51 -3.62
CA LYS A 42 6.97 1.26 -4.77
C LYS A 42 5.76 2.08 -4.37
N VAL A 43 5.82 3.37 -4.67
CA VAL A 43 4.74 4.32 -4.48
C VAL A 43 4.15 4.63 -5.84
N THR A 44 2.86 4.35 -5.99
CA THR A 44 2.08 4.74 -7.16
C THR A 44 1.19 5.91 -6.77
N ILE A 45 1.31 7.03 -7.47
CA ILE A 45 0.46 8.20 -7.30
C ILE A 45 -0.44 8.33 -8.52
N GLY A 46 -1.74 8.22 -8.28
CA GLY A 46 -2.82 8.33 -9.24
C GLY A 46 -3.34 7.01 -9.78
N SER A 47 -4.25 7.13 -10.74
CA SER A 47 -4.77 6.02 -11.55
C SER A 47 -4.66 6.36 -13.05
N GLY A 48 -4.92 5.37 -13.90
CA GLY A 48 -4.82 5.44 -15.36
C GLY A 48 -3.39 5.19 -15.87
N ASP A 49 -3.11 5.72 -17.06
CA ASP A 49 -1.83 5.52 -17.75
C ASP A 49 -0.66 6.14 -16.97
N VAL A 50 0.49 5.46 -17.03
CA VAL A 50 1.73 5.93 -16.42
C VAL A 50 2.23 7.14 -17.21
N ILE A 51 2.42 8.27 -16.53
CA ILE A 51 3.06 9.45 -17.11
C ILE A 51 4.57 9.25 -17.07
N PHE A 52 5.10 8.91 -15.90
CA PHE A 52 6.52 8.63 -15.70
C PHE A 52 6.78 7.71 -14.51
N ARG A 53 7.95 7.07 -14.54
CA ARG A 53 8.49 6.24 -13.45
C ARG A 53 9.90 6.69 -13.13
N ILE A 54 10.17 7.05 -11.88
CA ILE A 54 11.49 7.41 -11.40
C ILE A 54 11.75 6.63 -10.11
N GLY A 55 12.61 5.62 -10.20
CA GLY A 55 13.00 4.78 -9.06
C GLY A 55 11.80 4.07 -8.43
N MET A 56 11.52 4.40 -7.16
CA MET A 56 10.37 3.86 -6.41
C MET A 56 9.04 4.57 -6.70
N LEU A 57 9.06 5.70 -7.41
CA LEU A 57 7.88 6.53 -7.66
C LEU A 57 7.31 6.27 -9.06
N GLU A 58 6.03 5.93 -9.13
CA GLU A 58 5.23 5.85 -10.36
C GLU A 58 4.13 6.90 -10.31
N VAL A 59 4.10 7.83 -11.26
CA VAL A 59 3.06 8.85 -11.35
C VAL A 59 2.17 8.58 -12.57
N ARG A 60 0.87 8.56 -12.35
CA ARG A 60 -0.16 8.26 -13.34
C ARG A 60 -1.01 9.47 -13.69
N LYS A 61 -1.73 9.40 -14.81
CA LYS A 61 -2.51 10.49 -15.41
C LYS A 61 -3.41 11.21 -14.41
N TYR A 62 -4.10 10.46 -13.54
CA TYR A 62 -4.98 11.00 -12.51
C TYR A 62 -4.29 11.03 -11.15
N TYR A 63 -3.13 11.69 -11.05
CA TYR A 63 -2.26 11.76 -9.87
C TYR A 63 -2.95 12.29 -8.60
N PHE A 64 -4.03 13.07 -8.74
CA PHE A 64 -4.78 13.66 -7.64
C PHE A 64 -5.83 12.71 -7.02
N TRP A 65 -6.03 11.51 -7.58
CA TRP A 65 -7.15 10.64 -7.20
C TRP A 65 -6.83 9.61 -6.13
N TYR A 66 -5.66 8.98 -6.20
CA TYR A 66 -5.32 7.83 -5.37
C TYR A 66 -3.81 7.76 -5.11
N GLY A 67 -3.41 7.16 -3.99
CA GLY A 67 -2.03 6.81 -3.69
C GLY A 67 -1.99 5.34 -3.28
N LEU A 68 -0.95 4.62 -3.70
CA LEU A 68 -0.74 3.23 -3.31
C LEU A 68 0.73 2.96 -3.03
N CYS A 69 1.03 2.65 -1.78
CA CYS A 69 2.29 2.08 -1.38
C CYS A 69 2.22 0.54 -1.46
N THR A 70 3.10 -0.05 -2.25
CA THR A 70 3.32 -1.50 -2.31
C THR A 70 4.74 -1.80 -1.86
N PHE A 71 4.92 -2.88 -1.12
CA PHE A 71 6.22 -3.29 -0.64
C PHE A 71 6.26 -4.81 -0.54
N ASP A 72 7.42 -5.37 -0.83
CA ASP A 72 7.68 -6.80 -0.69
C ASP A 72 8.41 -7.04 0.62
N ASN A 73 8.28 -8.25 1.18
CA ASN A 73 9.19 -8.75 2.22
C ASN A 73 9.43 -7.82 3.41
N LEU A 74 8.53 -7.86 4.40
CA LEU A 74 8.80 -7.26 5.70
C LEU A 74 9.74 -8.15 6.53
N ARG A 75 10.96 -7.66 6.81
CA ARG A 75 11.89 -8.33 7.74
C ARG A 75 11.26 -8.51 9.13
N ARG A 76 10.43 -7.56 9.57
CA ARG A 76 9.69 -7.61 10.84
C ARG A 76 8.19 -7.68 10.60
N ASN A 77 7.68 -8.81 10.09
CA ASN A 77 6.25 -9.00 9.85
C ASN A 77 5.47 -9.45 11.10
N HIS A 78 5.40 -8.59 12.11
CA HIS A 78 4.54 -8.82 13.28
C HIS A 78 3.38 -7.82 13.26
N ARG A 79 2.28 -8.15 13.96
CA ARG A 79 1.05 -7.38 13.94
C ARG A 79 1.25 -5.88 14.19
N LEU A 80 2.10 -5.51 15.15
CA LEU A 80 2.40 -4.10 15.44
C LEU A 80 3.13 -3.40 14.30
N ALA A 81 4.05 -4.07 13.61
CA ALA A 81 4.71 -3.51 12.44
C ALA A 81 3.70 -3.17 11.33
N ASN A 82 2.77 -4.08 11.05
CA ASN A 82 1.73 -3.82 10.04
C ASN A 82 0.82 -2.67 10.48
N ILE A 83 0.39 -2.63 11.75
CA ILE A 83 -0.40 -1.51 12.27
C ILE A 83 0.36 -0.18 12.09
N LEU A 84 1.67 -0.13 12.39
CA LEU A 84 2.48 1.06 12.22
C LEU A 84 2.60 1.48 10.76
N ILE A 85 2.78 0.52 9.84
CA ILE A 85 2.85 0.79 8.41
C ILE A 85 1.54 1.42 7.92
N PHE A 86 0.39 0.81 8.20
CA PHE A 86 -0.91 1.33 7.80
C PHE A 86 -1.28 2.61 8.56
N SER A 87 -0.77 2.84 9.77
CA SER A 87 -0.96 4.12 10.47
C SER A 87 -0.04 5.22 9.93
N GLY A 88 0.99 4.86 9.17
CA GLY A 88 2.07 5.75 8.76
C GLY A 88 1.59 6.98 8.01
N GLY A 89 0.72 6.80 7.03
CA GLY A 89 0.20 7.93 6.25
C GLY A 89 -0.65 8.89 7.07
N ALA A 90 -1.47 8.38 7.99
CA ALA A 90 -2.23 9.22 8.91
C ALA A 90 -1.32 9.98 9.88
N LEU A 91 -0.29 9.32 10.43
CA LEU A 91 0.68 9.93 11.34
C LEU A 91 1.50 11.04 10.66
N PHE A 92 1.93 10.84 9.42
CA PHE A 92 2.71 11.83 8.68
C PHE A 92 1.87 13.06 8.34
N ASN A 93 0.63 12.88 7.88
CA ASN A 93 -0.29 14.00 7.68
C ASN A 93 -0.60 14.74 8.99
N ALA A 94 -0.77 14.02 10.10
CA ALA A 94 -1.01 14.63 11.40
C ALA A 94 0.20 15.46 11.86
N ALA A 95 1.40 14.88 11.75
CA ALA A 95 2.64 15.56 12.08
C ALA A 95 2.86 16.81 11.22
N ALA A 96 2.59 16.73 9.91
CA ALA A 96 2.70 17.86 9.00
C ALA A 96 1.68 18.97 9.33
N ALA A 97 0.42 18.60 9.62
CA ALA A 97 -0.60 19.56 10.04
C ALA A 97 -0.21 20.27 11.34
N VAL A 98 0.25 19.52 12.36
CA VAL A 98 0.74 20.09 13.63
C VAL A 98 1.96 20.99 13.39
N ALA A 99 2.88 20.61 12.51
CA ALA A 99 4.04 21.42 12.17
C ALA A 99 3.62 22.75 11.53
N VAL A 100 2.68 22.75 10.57
CA VAL A 100 2.17 23.98 9.95
C VAL A 100 1.49 24.88 10.98
N ILE A 101 0.62 24.32 11.84
CA ILE A 101 -0.03 25.08 12.92
C ILE A 101 1.01 25.70 13.86
N SER A 102 2.03 24.94 14.24
CA SER A 102 3.11 25.41 15.12
C SER A 102 3.91 26.55 14.48
N LEU A 103 4.25 26.43 13.19
CA LEU A 103 4.98 27.48 12.47
C LEU A 103 4.19 28.79 12.38
N ILE A 104 2.86 28.70 12.20
CA ILE A 104 1.97 29.87 12.23
C ILE A 104 1.95 30.51 13.61
N ASN A 105 1.77 29.70 14.67
CA ASN A 105 1.72 30.21 16.05
C ASN A 105 3.03 30.85 16.50
N ASN A 106 4.17 30.42 15.94
CA ASN A 106 5.48 31.01 16.20
C ASN A 106 5.84 32.18 15.25
N ASN A 107 4.89 32.64 14.42
CA ASN A 107 5.09 33.70 13.42
C ASN A 107 6.22 33.42 12.41
N VAL A 108 6.58 32.15 12.20
CA VAL A 108 7.55 31.73 11.18
C VAL A 108 6.88 31.67 9.81
N LEU A 109 5.60 31.34 9.78
CA LEU A 109 4.78 31.22 8.58
C LEU A 109 3.54 32.11 8.70
N GLU A 110 3.25 32.92 7.68
CA GLU A 110 2.02 33.71 7.68
C GLU A 110 0.79 32.83 7.40
N PRO A 111 -0.31 33.02 8.15
CA PRO A 111 -1.55 32.30 7.87
C PRO A 111 -2.10 32.73 6.51
N SER A 112 -2.27 31.77 5.61
CA SER A 112 -2.80 31.98 4.28
C SER A 112 -3.86 30.95 3.95
N MET A 113 -4.63 31.18 2.88
CA MET A 113 -5.62 30.21 2.41
C MET A 113 -4.99 28.84 2.14
N VAL A 114 -3.75 28.78 1.64
CA VAL A 114 -3.04 27.53 1.36
C VAL A 114 -2.72 26.79 2.66
N THR A 115 -2.27 27.47 3.71
CA THR A 115 -1.95 26.82 4.99
C THR A 115 -3.19 26.30 5.68
N TYR A 116 -4.31 27.03 5.60
CA TYR A 116 -5.61 26.55 6.06
C TYR A 116 -6.07 25.34 5.25
N GLN A 117 -6.06 25.42 3.91
CA GLN A 117 -6.45 24.30 3.04
C GLN A 117 -5.60 23.06 3.30
N PHE A 118 -4.28 23.23 3.41
CA PHE A 118 -3.36 22.14 3.72
C PHE A 118 -3.73 21.45 5.03
N THR A 119 -3.98 22.22 6.09
CA THR A 119 -4.31 21.69 7.40
C THR A 119 -5.67 20.99 7.40
N TYR A 120 -6.71 21.62 6.82
CA TYR A 120 -8.04 21.03 6.70
C TYR A 120 -8.05 19.76 5.86
N PHE A 121 -7.43 19.78 4.68
CA PHE A 121 -7.36 18.61 3.82
C PHE A 121 -6.50 17.50 4.41
N SER A 122 -5.44 17.82 5.19
CA SER A 122 -4.66 16.81 5.90
C SER A 122 -5.52 16.07 6.93
N LEU A 123 -6.30 16.80 7.72
CA LEU A 123 -7.25 16.22 8.70
C LEU A 123 -8.36 15.43 8.00
N TYR A 124 -8.89 15.96 6.91
CA TYR A 124 -9.86 15.25 6.06
C TYR A 124 -9.28 13.92 5.54
N TYR A 125 -8.06 13.94 5.01
CA TYR A 125 -7.39 12.74 4.49
C TYR A 125 -7.16 11.70 5.60
N ILE A 126 -6.72 12.15 6.79
CA ILE A 126 -6.58 11.28 7.98
C ILE A 126 -7.90 10.61 8.33
N PHE A 127 -8.99 11.37 8.34
CA PHE A 127 -10.31 10.85 8.67
C PHE A 127 -10.71 9.71 7.72
N PHE A 128 -10.59 9.91 6.41
CA PHE A 128 -10.97 8.88 5.42
C PHE A 128 -9.99 7.70 5.40
N ALA A 129 -8.69 7.94 5.61
CA ALA A 129 -7.72 6.87 5.73
C ALA A 129 -8.02 5.94 6.93
N LEU A 130 -8.37 6.52 8.09
CA LEU A 130 -8.63 5.78 9.32
C LEU A 130 -10.08 5.30 9.46
N LEU A 131 -11.01 5.77 8.63
CA LEU A 131 -12.39 5.28 8.61
C LEU A 131 -12.37 3.82 8.11
N PRO A 132 -12.80 2.83 8.90
CA PRO A 132 -12.67 1.43 8.52
C PRO A 132 -13.73 1.04 7.48
N MET A 133 -13.38 1.11 6.19
CA MET A 133 -14.26 0.80 5.08
C MET A 133 -13.56 -0.06 4.01
N PRO A 134 -14.26 -1.04 3.42
CA PRO A 134 -13.84 -1.64 2.15
C PRO A 134 -14.15 -0.68 1.00
N TYR A 135 -13.25 -0.62 0.03
CA TYR A 135 -13.42 0.12 -1.21
C TYR A 135 -14.06 -0.76 -2.31
N PRO A 136 -14.72 -0.15 -3.32
CA PRO A 136 -15.39 -0.90 -4.39
C PRO A 136 -14.47 -1.78 -5.24
N ASP A 137 -13.18 -1.46 -5.32
CA ASP A 137 -12.14 -2.27 -5.97
C ASP A 137 -11.70 -3.49 -5.14
N GLY A 138 -12.35 -3.71 -3.99
CA GLY A 138 -12.05 -4.76 -3.03
C GLY A 138 -10.87 -4.43 -2.11
N SER A 139 -10.23 -3.28 -2.27
CA SER A 139 -9.21 -2.81 -1.32
C SER A 139 -9.84 -2.34 -0.01
N ASN A 140 -9.01 -2.17 1.01
CA ASN A 140 -9.45 -1.75 2.33
C ASN A 140 -8.77 -0.43 2.65
N SER A 141 -9.47 0.47 3.33
CA SER A 141 -8.81 1.62 3.95
C SER A 141 -7.80 1.18 5.01
N ASP A 142 -6.84 2.05 5.33
CA ASP A 142 -5.85 1.78 6.38
C ASP A 142 -6.52 1.44 7.70
N GLY A 143 -7.54 2.22 8.06
CA GLY A 143 -8.33 2.01 9.28
C GLY A 143 -8.98 0.63 9.32
N LYS A 144 -9.43 0.11 8.18
CA LYS A 144 -10.02 -1.22 8.09
C LYS A 144 -8.96 -2.31 8.32
N VAL A 145 -7.78 -2.16 7.73
CA VAL A 145 -6.65 -3.06 7.94
C VAL A 145 -6.20 -3.04 9.40
N ILE A 146 -6.01 -1.85 9.97
CA ILE A 146 -5.64 -1.66 11.38
C ILE A 146 -6.69 -2.32 12.30
N LEU A 147 -7.98 -2.08 12.07
CA LEU A 147 -9.05 -2.62 12.90
C LEU A 147 -9.10 -4.15 12.86
N ASP A 148 -8.95 -4.74 11.66
CA ASP A 148 -8.97 -6.20 11.51
C ASP A 148 -7.74 -6.85 12.15
N LEU A 149 -6.55 -6.24 11.98
CA LEU A 149 -5.35 -6.64 12.71
C LEU A 149 -5.61 -6.55 14.22
N ILE A 150 -6.23 -5.47 14.71
CA ILE A 150 -6.55 -5.29 16.12
C ILE A 150 -7.47 -6.42 16.64
N ARG A 151 -8.45 -6.81 15.83
CA ARG A 151 -9.45 -7.83 16.16
C ARG A 151 -8.99 -9.27 15.97
N ASN A 152 -7.70 -9.51 15.68
CA ASN A 152 -7.18 -10.83 15.32
C ASN A 152 -7.97 -11.49 14.19
N LYS A 153 -8.62 -10.70 13.33
CA LYS A 153 -9.16 -11.26 12.11
C LYS A 153 -7.96 -11.58 11.26
N THR A 154 -7.78 -12.85 10.93
CA THR A 154 -6.91 -13.26 9.83
C THR A 154 -7.48 -12.58 8.61
N GLN A 155 -6.99 -11.38 8.30
CA GLN A 155 -7.25 -10.82 6.99
C GLN A 155 -6.72 -11.84 5.99
N ALA A 156 -7.30 -11.88 4.79
CA ALA A 156 -6.65 -12.47 3.64
C ALA A 156 -5.40 -11.62 3.32
N ILE A 157 -4.42 -11.65 4.23
CA ILE A 157 -3.09 -11.09 4.12
C ILE A 157 -2.44 -11.96 3.05
N GLU A 158 -2.12 -11.37 1.90
CA GLU A 158 -1.41 -11.98 0.75
C GLU A 158 -1.56 -13.50 0.64
N ARG A 159 -2.40 -13.97 -0.29
CA ARG A 159 -2.51 -15.41 -0.56
C ARG A 159 -1.14 -15.97 -0.95
N THR A 160 -0.47 -16.67 -0.04
CA THR A 160 0.80 -17.33 -0.32
C THR A 160 0.59 -18.65 -1.05
N TYR A 161 0.95 -18.71 -2.33
CA TYR A 161 1.08 -19.94 -3.09
C TYR A 161 2.48 -20.50 -2.94
N ARG A 162 2.61 -21.82 -2.83
CA ARG A 162 3.89 -22.49 -2.56
C ARG A 162 4.19 -23.51 -3.63
N VAL A 163 5.46 -23.61 -4.01
CA VAL A 163 5.98 -24.70 -4.84
C VAL A 163 6.96 -25.50 -4.01
N GLN A 164 6.70 -26.79 -3.80
CA GLN A 164 7.59 -27.67 -3.04
C GLN A 164 7.85 -28.98 -3.79
N TRP A 165 9.01 -29.57 -3.55
CA TRP A 165 9.31 -30.92 -3.99
C TRP A 165 8.86 -31.92 -2.93
N ASP A 166 8.11 -32.93 -3.34
CA ASP A 166 7.70 -34.04 -2.51
C ASP A 166 8.65 -35.23 -2.72
N GLU A 167 9.31 -35.68 -1.65
CA GLU A 167 10.29 -36.78 -1.72
C GLU A 167 9.65 -38.16 -1.81
N GLU A 168 8.43 -38.34 -1.32
CA GLU A 168 7.72 -39.63 -1.35
C GLU A 168 7.19 -39.92 -2.75
N GLU A 169 6.48 -38.96 -3.34
CA GLU A 169 5.83 -39.09 -4.64
C GLU A 169 6.72 -38.64 -5.82
N LYS A 170 7.91 -38.10 -5.53
CA LYS A 170 8.91 -37.59 -6.49
C LYS A 170 8.31 -36.60 -7.50
N GLN A 171 7.52 -35.65 -6.99
CA GLN A 171 6.81 -34.64 -7.80
C GLN A 171 6.87 -33.25 -7.15
N TRP A 172 6.73 -32.22 -7.97
CA TRP A 172 6.54 -30.83 -7.54
C TRP A 172 5.07 -30.56 -7.25
N TYR A 173 4.76 -30.09 -6.05
CA TYR A 173 3.43 -29.67 -5.64
C TYR A 173 3.30 -28.15 -5.68
N VAL A 174 2.21 -27.69 -6.31
CA VAL A 174 1.70 -26.34 -6.18
C VAL A 174 0.63 -26.35 -5.10
N LEU A 175 0.90 -25.64 -4.00
CA LEU A 175 0.00 -25.51 -2.87
C LEU A 175 -0.62 -24.11 -2.84
N ASP A 176 -1.85 -24.03 -2.35
CA ASP A 176 -2.52 -22.77 -2.14
C ASP A 176 -2.15 -22.10 -0.80
N HIS A 177 -2.87 -21.03 -0.45
CA HIS A 177 -2.70 -20.32 0.82
C HIS A 177 -2.90 -21.21 2.04
N ASN A 178 -3.87 -22.12 2.00
CA ASN A 178 -4.22 -23.06 3.07
C ASN A 178 -3.30 -24.27 3.12
N LYS A 179 -2.34 -24.37 2.18
CA LYS A 179 -1.49 -25.55 1.94
C LYS A 179 -2.25 -26.73 1.34
N ASP A 180 -3.40 -26.49 0.75
CA ASP A 180 -4.12 -27.49 -0.02
C ASP A 180 -3.46 -27.68 -1.38
N LEU A 181 -3.41 -28.93 -1.85
CA LEU A 181 -2.82 -29.26 -3.15
C LEU A 181 -3.67 -28.69 -4.28
N VAL A 182 -3.12 -27.75 -5.03
CA VAL A 182 -3.74 -27.24 -6.26
C VAL A 182 -3.48 -28.22 -7.40
N GLN A 183 -2.20 -28.56 -7.62
CA GLN A 183 -1.78 -29.47 -8.70
C GLN A 183 -0.36 -29.99 -8.48
N ALA A 184 -0.09 -31.20 -8.98
CA ALA A 184 1.24 -31.83 -8.97
C ALA A 184 1.83 -31.92 -10.39
N PHE A 185 3.14 -31.76 -10.50
CA PHE A 185 3.90 -31.81 -11.75
C PHE A 185 5.20 -32.59 -11.57
N ARG A 186 5.65 -33.29 -12.61
CA ARG A 186 6.99 -33.93 -12.60
C ARG A 186 8.11 -32.95 -12.92
N ASP A 187 7.79 -31.93 -13.72
CA ASP A 187 8.73 -30.90 -14.14
C ASP A 187 8.58 -29.63 -13.28
N LYS A 188 9.72 -29.04 -12.93
CA LYS A 188 9.79 -27.87 -12.07
C LYS A 188 9.30 -26.59 -12.76
N GLU A 189 9.61 -26.40 -14.04
CA GLU A 189 9.19 -25.22 -14.79
C GLU A 189 7.67 -25.21 -14.98
N GLN A 190 7.07 -26.37 -15.19
CA GLN A 190 5.61 -26.50 -15.28
C GLN A 190 4.93 -26.15 -13.94
N ALA A 191 5.47 -26.65 -12.82
CA ALA A 191 4.98 -26.30 -11.49
C ALA A 191 5.09 -24.80 -11.20
N LEU A 192 6.24 -24.19 -11.54
CA LEU A 192 6.45 -22.75 -11.36
C LEU A 192 5.50 -21.93 -12.23
N THR A 193 5.34 -22.29 -13.51
CA THR A 193 4.43 -21.59 -14.42
C THR A 193 3.00 -21.62 -13.91
N LYS A 194 2.53 -22.78 -13.44
CA LYS A 194 1.19 -22.90 -12.85
C LYS A 194 1.04 -22.08 -11.58
N ALA A 195 2.06 -22.10 -10.72
CA ALA A 195 2.03 -21.33 -9.48
C ALA A 195 2.05 -19.81 -9.73
N HIS A 196 2.78 -19.35 -10.76
CA HIS A 196 2.73 -17.97 -11.24
C HIS A 196 1.32 -17.60 -11.76
N GLU A 197 0.70 -18.45 -12.56
CA GLU A 197 -0.66 -18.24 -13.07
C GLU A 197 -1.70 -18.11 -11.93
N VAL A 198 -1.69 -19.07 -11.00
CA VAL A 198 -2.66 -19.10 -9.89
C VAL A 198 -2.44 -17.92 -8.93
N ALA A 199 -1.18 -17.58 -8.62
CA ALA A 199 -0.88 -16.39 -7.83
C ALA A 199 -1.36 -15.11 -8.56
N GLN A 200 -1.01 -14.96 -9.84
CA GLN A 200 -1.40 -13.79 -10.62
C GLN A 200 -2.92 -13.58 -10.72
N LEU A 201 -3.70 -14.65 -10.83
CA LEU A 201 -5.18 -14.61 -10.84
C LEU A 201 -5.77 -14.20 -9.47
N ASN A 202 -5.03 -14.41 -8.39
CA ASN A 202 -5.50 -14.24 -7.02
C ASN A 202 -4.86 -13.05 -6.28
N ARG A 203 -4.45 -12.02 -7.02
CA ARG A 203 -3.89 -10.77 -6.46
C ARG A 203 -4.79 -10.17 -5.35
N PRO A 204 -4.24 -9.66 -4.25
CA PRO A 204 -2.82 -9.66 -3.89
C PRO A 204 -2.35 -11.03 -3.37
N SER A 205 -1.23 -11.51 -3.89
CA SER A 205 -0.73 -12.87 -3.59
C SER A 205 0.79 -12.94 -3.69
N ARG A 206 1.38 -13.91 -2.99
CA ARG A 206 2.81 -14.15 -2.98
C ARG A 206 3.12 -15.56 -3.45
N LEU A 207 4.19 -15.74 -4.21
CA LEU A 207 4.68 -17.05 -4.63
C LEU A 207 6.00 -17.36 -3.91
N VAL A 208 6.04 -18.49 -3.20
CA VAL A 208 7.24 -18.99 -2.53
C VAL A 208 7.61 -20.39 -3.02
N ASN A 209 8.90 -20.71 -3.01
CA ASN A 209 9.45 -22.02 -3.31
C ASN A 209 10.08 -22.59 -2.03
N ILE A 210 9.66 -23.77 -1.61
CA ILE A 210 10.25 -24.46 -0.46
C ILE A 210 11.46 -25.26 -0.94
N LYS A 211 12.66 -24.80 -0.59
CA LYS A 211 13.91 -25.54 -0.80
C LYS A 211 14.50 -25.93 0.56
N SER A 212 14.69 -27.22 0.78
CA SER A 212 15.31 -27.76 2.01
C SER A 212 14.67 -27.22 3.29
N GLY A 213 13.34 -27.15 3.33
CA GLY A 213 12.58 -26.66 4.48
C GLY A 213 12.57 -25.14 4.68
N LYS A 214 13.19 -24.36 3.78
CA LYS A 214 13.15 -22.90 3.80
C LYS A 214 12.25 -22.36 2.69
N GLU A 215 11.30 -21.50 3.05
CA GLU A 215 10.50 -20.73 2.09
C GLU A 215 11.39 -19.65 1.45
N VAL A 216 11.66 -19.79 0.15
CA VAL A 216 12.37 -18.81 -0.68
C VAL A 216 11.34 -18.16 -1.58
N GLU A 217 11.07 -16.88 -1.39
CA GLU A 217 10.13 -16.18 -2.26
C GLU A 217 10.62 -16.09 -3.70
N VAL A 218 9.73 -16.43 -4.63
CA VAL A 218 9.95 -16.34 -6.06
C VAL A 218 9.48 -14.98 -6.56
N GLN A 219 8.25 -14.59 -6.25
CA GLN A 219 7.65 -13.35 -6.75
C GLN A 219 6.46 -12.89 -5.90
N ASN A 220 6.33 -11.58 -5.70
CA ASN A 220 5.13 -10.96 -5.16
C ASN A 220 4.25 -10.41 -6.30
N TYR A 221 2.95 -10.63 -6.20
CA TYR A 221 1.95 -10.08 -7.10
C TYR A 221 1.11 -9.05 -6.36
N PRO A 222 1.53 -7.77 -6.39
CA PRO A 222 0.77 -6.71 -5.75
C PRO A 222 -0.58 -6.50 -6.45
N ARG A 223 -1.48 -5.81 -5.76
CA ARG A 223 -2.72 -5.33 -6.37
C ARG A 223 -2.39 -4.40 -7.53
N VAL A 224 -3.01 -4.65 -8.68
CA VAL A 224 -2.95 -3.71 -9.80
C VAL A 224 -4.08 -2.71 -9.57
N PRO A 225 -3.80 -1.40 -9.44
CA PRO A 225 -4.87 -0.40 -9.43
C PRO A 225 -5.60 -0.48 -10.79
N LEU A 226 -6.93 -0.65 -10.72
CA LEU A 226 -7.82 -0.58 -11.89
C LEU A 226 -7.71 0.78 -12.59
#